data_AF-A0A960WF74-F1
#
_entry.id   AF-A0A960WF74-F1
#
_cell.length_a   1.000
_cell.length_b   1.000
_cell.length_c   1.000
_cell.angle_alpha   90.00
_cell.angle_beta   90.00
_cell.angle_gamma   90.00
#
_symmetry.space_group_name_H-M   'P 1'
#
loop_
_entity.id
_entity.type
_entity.pdbx_description
1 polymer ?
#
loop_
_entity_poly.entity_id
_entity_poly.type
_entity_poly.pdbx_seq_one_letter_code
_entity_poly.pdbx_strand_id
1 'polypeptide(L)'
;CIRQEKINASKKKPARIIAKMNSLVDADVIQELYKASQFGVQIDLIIRGICCLRPGIPGISENIRVRSIVGRLLEHSRIFVFENSGSQLIYFSSADWMPRNFNRRIELLFPIENEKVRSIVLDDLIQKYLSGNVKTRVLQADGSYVKVKKGKDEDDINVQEIFIERSRAELDVREKKSGQKKTISQKQKKKS
;
A
#
# COMPACT_ATOMS: atom_id res chain seq x y z
N CYS A 1 15.44 -7.37 1.21
CA CYS A 1 14.97 -6.05 0.76
C CYS A 1 15.26 -4.92 1.76
N ILE A 2 14.77 -4.95 3.01
CA ILE A 2 15.00 -3.85 3.99
C ILE A 2 16.48 -3.49 4.17
N ARG A 3 17.34 -4.49 4.42
CA ARG A 3 18.80 -4.29 4.54
C ARG A 3 19.42 -3.68 3.29
N GLN A 4 18.89 -3.99 2.10
CA GLN A 4 19.38 -3.44 0.84
C GLN A 4 19.02 -1.95 0.72
N GLU A 5 17.82 -1.54 1.12
CA GLU A 5 17.44 -0.12 1.18
C GLU A 5 18.36 0.66 2.12
N LYS A 6 18.69 0.10 3.28
CA LYS A 6 19.67 0.69 4.21
C LYS A 6 21.03 0.88 3.55
N ILE A 7 21.52 -0.14 2.84
CA ILE A 7 22.80 -0.06 2.10
C ILE A 7 22.71 1.03 1.02
N ASN A 8 21.62 1.10 0.27
CA ASN A 8 21.41 2.11 -0.76
C ASN A 8 21.42 3.53 -0.18
N ALA A 9 20.70 3.75 0.92
CA ALA A 9 20.68 5.03 1.63
C ALA A 9 22.06 5.44 2.16
N SER A 10 22.82 4.49 2.73
CA SER A 10 24.21 4.75 3.18
C SER A 10 25.14 5.19 2.05
N LYS A 11 24.82 4.81 0.81
CA LYS A 11 25.53 5.20 -0.41
C LYS A 11 24.90 6.42 -1.10
N LYS A 12 23.98 7.12 -0.43
CA LYS A 12 23.19 8.26 -0.95
C LYS A 12 22.43 7.93 -2.24
N LYS A 13 22.05 6.67 -2.45
CA LYS A 13 21.17 6.25 -3.54
C LYS A 13 19.70 6.36 -3.13
N PRO A 14 18.76 6.49 -4.09
CA PRO A 14 17.33 6.44 -3.79
C PRO A 14 16.97 5.21 -2.96
N ALA A 15 16.32 5.44 -1.82
CA ALA A 15 15.95 4.40 -0.88
C ALA A 15 14.65 4.74 -0.17
N ARG A 16 13.66 3.86 -0.31
CA ARG A 16 12.32 4.01 0.28
C ARG A 16 11.68 2.65 0.44
N ILE A 17 10.90 2.52 1.50
CA ILE A 17 10.07 1.35 1.77
C ILE A 17 8.62 1.82 1.88
N ILE A 18 7.72 1.19 1.13
CA ILE A 18 6.28 1.37 1.33
C ILE A 18 5.70 -0.02 1.59
N ALA A 19 5.05 -0.22 2.73
CA ALA A 19 4.50 -1.51 3.10
C ALA A 19 3.07 -1.38 3.62
N LYS A 20 2.14 -2.02 2.91
CA LYS A 20 0.74 -2.16 3.31
C LYS A 20 0.51 -3.59 3.80
N MET A 21 -0.08 -3.74 4.98
CA MET A 21 -0.48 -5.04 5.54
C MET A 21 -1.48 -4.87 6.69
N ASN A 22 -1.92 -5.95 7.29
CA ASN A 22 -2.85 -5.87 8.42
C ASN A 22 -2.14 -5.68 9.73
N SER A 23 -1.00 -6.35 9.96
CA SER A 23 -0.30 -6.28 11.25
C SER A 23 1.21 -6.26 11.10
N LEU A 24 1.87 -5.49 11.95
CA LEU A 24 3.32 -5.42 12.11
C LEU A 24 3.67 -5.65 13.58
N VAL A 25 4.15 -6.84 13.90
CA VAL A 25 4.41 -7.31 15.27
C VAL A 25 5.77 -7.98 15.41
N ASP A 26 6.37 -8.41 14.30
CA ASP A 26 7.66 -9.10 14.32
C ASP A 26 8.81 -8.19 14.78
N ALA A 27 9.47 -8.57 15.87
CA ALA A 27 10.49 -7.75 16.52
C ALA A 27 11.73 -7.56 15.63
N ASP A 28 12.17 -8.60 14.94
CA ASP A 28 13.36 -8.54 14.08
C ASP A 28 13.12 -7.63 12.88
N VAL A 29 11.94 -7.73 12.25
CA VAL A 29 11.55 -6.81 11.18
C VAL A 29 11.46 -5.37 11.68
N ILE A 30 10.85 -5.13 12.85
CA ILE A 30 10.75 -3.79 13.44
C ILE A 30 12.14 -3.20 13.71
N GLN A 31 13.07 -3.99 14.25
CA GLN A 31 14.45 -3.54 14.48
C GLN A 31 15.15 -3.18 13.17
N GLU A 32 14.96 -3.97 12.11
CA GLU A 32 15.57 -3.66 10.80
C GLU A 32 14.94 -2.42 10.15
N LEU A 33 13.65 -2.14 10.37
CA LEU A 33 13.01 -0.90 9.94
C LEU A 33 13.55 0.32 10.69
N TYR A 34 13.77 0.24 12.00
CA TYR A 34 14.43 1.31 12.77
C TYR A 34 15.84 1.55 12.27
N LYS A 35 16.65 0.49 12.09
CA LYS A 35 18.00 0.63 11.50
C LYS A 35 17.95 1.25 10.11
N ALA A 36 16.99 0.88 9.26
CA ALA A 36 16.85 1.50 7.95
C ALA A 36 16.51 3.00 8.07
N SER A 37 15.59 3.36 8.97
CA SER A 37 15.22 4.75 9.25
C SER A 37 16.40 5.60 9.71
N GLN A 38 17.25 5.07 10.60
CA GLN A 38 18.47 5.73 11.09
C GLN A 38 19.50 6.04 9.99
N PHE A 39 19.48 5.29 8.89
CA PHE A 39 20.33 5.52 7.73
C PHE A 39 19.66 6.40 6.66
N GLY A 40 18.51 7.01 6.98
CA GLY A 40 17.80 7.95 6.11
C GLY A 40 16.80 7.32 5.15
N VAL A 41 16.52 6.02 5.25
CA VAL A 41 15.48 5.37 4.42
C VAL A 41 14.12 5.95 4.81
N GLN A 42 13.38 6.46 3.82
CA GLN A 42 11.99 6.89 4.02
C GLN A 42 11.07 5.67 4.06
N ILE A 43 10.25 5.54 5.11
CA ILE A 43 9.41 4.36 5.33
C ILE A 43 7.96 4.77 5.54
N ASP A 44 7.07 4.32 4.66
CA ASP A 44 5.63 4.53 4.74
C ASP A 44 4.92 3.20 5.00
N LEU A 45 4.32 3.07 6.18
CA LEU A 45 3.60 1.87 6.60
C LEU A 45 2.10 2.13 6.58
N ILE A 46 1.34 1.26 5.92
CA ILE A 46 -0.12 1.30 5.89
C ILE A 46 -0.63 0.06 6.63
N ILE A 47 -0.87 0.21 7.93
CA ILE A 47 -1.19 -0.87 8.86
C ILE A 47 -2.59 -0.67 9.42
N ARG A 48 -3.51 -1.57 9.09
CA ARG A 48 -4.91 -1.44 9.54
C ARG A 48 -5.12 -1.93 10.98
N GLY A 49 -4.51 -3.06 11.32
CA GLY A 49 -4.66 -3.75 12.59
C GLY A 49 -3.53 -3.41 13.58
N ILE A 50 -2.89 -4.43 14.15
CA ILE A 50 -1.93 -4.27 15.24
C ILE A 50 -0.59 -3.76 14.69
N CYS A 51 -0.06 -2.69 15.27
CA CYS A 51 1.27 -2.16 14.98
C CYS A 51 2.06 -2.00 16.29
N CYS A 52 3.14 -2.76 16.45
CA CYS A 52 4.04 -2.65 17.61
C CYS A 52 5.18 -1.65 17.37
N LEU A 53 5.36 -1.18 16.12
CA LEU A 53 6.34 -0.15 15.78
C LEU A 53 5.85 1.23 16.24
N ARG A 54 6.76 2.03 16.81
CA ARG A 54 6.51 3.43 17.18
C ARG A 54 7.22 4.38 16.20
N PRO A 55 6.48 5.15 15.37
CA PRO A 55 7.06 6.13 14.44
C PRO A 55 7.47 7.43 15.15
N GLY A 56 8.32 8.23 14.51
CA GLY A 56 8.63 9.60 14.94
C GLY A 56 9.53 9.75 16.16
N ILE A 57 10.19 8.67 16.61
CA ILE A 57 11.16 8.75 17.71
C ILE A 57 12.47 9.32 17.16
N PRO A 58 12.99 10.45 17.70
CA PRO A 58 14.23 11.06 17.24
C PRO A 58 15.40 10.08 17.25
N GLY A 59 16.18 10.03 16.15
CA GLY A 59 17.33 9.15 16.02
C GLY A 59 17.00 7.65 15.93
N ILE A 60 15.73 7.26 15.84
CA ILE A 60 15.30 5.85 15.76
C ILE A 60 14.29 5.64 14.62
N SER A 61 13.23 6.42 14.56
CA SER A 61 12.11 6.22 13.65
C SER A 61 11.53 7.50 13.06
N GLU A 62 12.30 8.59 13.03
CA GLU A 62 11.93 9.88 12.45
C GLU A 62 11.55 9.80 10.97
N ASN A 63 12.14 8.86 10.22
CA ASN A 63 11.82 8.64 8.81
C ASN A 63 10.68 7.62 8.59
N ILE A 64 10.00 7.19 9.65
CA ILE A 64 8.89 6.21 9.57
C ILE A 64 7.56 6.91 9.81
N ARG A 65 6.62 6.71 8.88
CA ARG A 65 5.23 7.15 9.00
C ARG A 65 4.32 5.94 9.00
N VAL A 66 3.37 5.88 9.93
CA VAL A 66 2.39 4.78 10.01
C VAL A 66 0.99 5.34 9.87
N ARG A 67 0.27 4.87 8.85
CA ARG A 67 -1.13 5.23 8.55
C ARG A 67 -2.02 4.01 8.74
N SER A 68 -3.21 4.21 9.28
CA SER A 68 -4.27 3.21 9.39
C SER A 68 -5.52 3.72 8.70
N ILE A 69 -6.03 2.95 7.73
CA ILE A 69 -7.29 3.25 7.03
C ILE A 69 -8.34 2.29 7.56
N VAL A 70 -9.38 2.85 8.17
CA VAL A 70 -10.51 2.08 8.72
C VAL A 70 -11.80 2.70 8.18
N GLY A 71 -12.47 1.96 7.31
CA GLY A 71 -13.70 2.38 6.64
C GLY A 71 -14.72 1.25 6.58
N ARG A 72 -15.59 1.32 5.57
CA ARG A 72 -16.62 0.31 5.30
C ARG A 72 -16.01 -1.04 4.94
N LEU A 73 -14.99 -1.04 4.10
CA LEU A 73 -14.32 -2.26 3.65
C LEU A 73 -13.17 -2.62 4.58
N LEU A 74 -12.95 -3.92 4.70
CA LEU A 74 -11.87 -4.47 5.48
C LEU A 74 -10.59 -4.47 4.64
N GLU A 75 -9.68 -3.55 4.91
CA GLU A 75 -8.35 -3.58 4.30
C GLU A 75 -7.69 -4.91 4.63
N HIS A 76 -7.38 -5.71 3.60
CA HIS A 76 -6.79 -7.04 3.75
C HIS A 76 -5.66 -7.33 2.74
N SER A 77 -5.45 -6.46 1.75
CA SER A 77 -4.33 -6.60 0.81
C SER A 77 -2.99 -6.32 1.50
N ARG A 78 -1.95 -7.05 1.08
CA ARG A 78 -0.57 -6.86 1.52
C ARG A 78 0.31 -6.58 0.32
N ILE A 79 0.97 -5.43 0.34
CA ILE A 79 1.75 -4.89 -0.78
C ILE A 79 3.04 -4.33 -0.22
N PHE A 80 4.17 -4.75 -0.77
CA PHE A 80 5.49 -4.25 -0.37
C PHE A 80 6.20 -3.64 -1.57
N VAL A 81 6.67 -2.41 -1.42
CA VAL A 81 7.44 -1.67 -2.42
C VAL A 81 8.78 -1.29 -1.80
N PHE A 82 9.86 -1.57 -2.52
CA PHE A 82 11.23 -1.20 -2.16
C PHE A 82 11.83 -0.42 -3.32
N GLU A 83 12.39 0.76 -3.04
CA GLU A 83 12.92 1.68 -4.08
C GLU A 83 14.08 1.09 -4.87
N ASN A 84 14.95 0.34 -4.20
CA ASN A 84 16.04 -0.41 -4.79
C ASN A 84 16.89 0.41 -5.77
N SER A 85 17.36 1.58 -5.32
CA SER A 85 18.17 2.50 -6.13
C SER A 85 17.51 2.94 -7.44
N GLY A 86 16.19 3.09 -7.46
CA GLY A 86 15.40 3.48 -8.64
C GLY A 86 14.88 2.31 -9.47
N SER A 87 15.29 1.07 -9.16
CA SER A 87 14.77 -0.14 -9.80
C SER A 87 13.76 -0.84 -8.89
N GLN A 88 12.60 -0.20 -8.73
CA GLN A 88 11.61 -0.55 -7.72
C GLN A 88 11.19 -2.02 -7.76
N LEU A 89 11.22 -2.67 -6.59
CA LEU A 89 10.71 -4.03 -6.40
C LEU A 89 9.33 -3.96 -5.75
N ILE A 90 8.35 -4.61 -6.37
CA ILE A 90 6.96 -4.62 -5.91
C ILE A 90 6.52 -6.06 -5.70
N TYR A 91 5.89 -6.31 -4.55
CA TYR A 91 5.40 -7.63 -4.19
C TYR A 91 3.98 -7.58 -3.66
N PHE A 92 3.23 -8.64 -3.94
CA PHE A 92 2.03 -9.00 -3.19
C PHE A 92 2.31 -10.18 -2.29
N SER A 93 1.62 -10.22 -1.15
CA SER A 93 1.82 -11.27 -0.15
C SER A 93 0.54 -11.77 0.47
N SER A 94 0.55 -13.02 0.94
CA SER A 94 -0.46 -13.54 1.88
C SER A 94 -0.13 -13.22 3.35
N ALA A 95 1.14 -12.92 3.66
CA ALA A 95 1.65 -12.75 5.02
C ALA A 95 1.61 -11.31 5.54
N ASP A 96 1.24 -11.17 6.81
CA ASP A 96 1.61 -10.01 7.62
C ASP A 96 3.03 -10.17 8.18
N TRP A 97 3.63 -9.09 8.67
CA TRP A 97 4.91 -9.15 9.37
C TRP A 97 4.70 -9.50 10.85
N MET A 98 4.36 -10.76 11.10
CA MET A 98 4.22 -11.33 12.43
C MET A 98 5.02 -12.62 12.56
N PRO A 99 5.53 -12.97 13.77
CA PRO A 99 6.36 -14.17 13.95
C PRO A 99 5.68 -15.46 13.48
N ARG A 100 4.35 -15.58 13.69
CA ARG A 100 3.59 -16.76 13.26
C ARG A 100 3.51 -16.90 11.74
N ASN A 101 3.53 -15.80 10.99
CA ASN A 101 3.48 -15.83 9.53
C ASN A 101 4.82 -16.31 8.97
N PHE A 102 5.94 -15.94 9.60
CA PHE A 102 7.27 -16.37 9.16
C PHE A 102 7.65 -17.77 9.63
N ASN A 103 7.30 -18.14 10.86
CA ASN A 103 7.87 -19.33 11.50
C ASN A 103 6.93 -20.53 11.56
N ARG A 104 5.62 -20.33 11.35
CA ARG A 104 4.60 -21.36 11.60
C ARG A 104 3.61 -21.55 10.45
N ARG A 105 3.71 -20.77 9.37
CA ARG A 105 2.79 -20.81 8.25
C ARG A 105 3.56 -20.89 6.94
N ILE A 106 2.97 -21.57 5.98
CA ILE A 106 3.39 -21.47 4.59
C ILE A 106 2.69 -20.24 4.01
N GLU A 107 3.49 -19.28 3.56
CA GLU A 107 3.01 -18.01 3.04
C GLU A 107 3.65 -17.76 1.68
N LEU A 108 2.96 -16.99 0.83
CA LEU A 108 3.42 -16.62 -0.49
C LEU A 108 3.78 -15.14 -0.53
N LEU A 109 4.87 -14.85 -1.22
CA LEU A 109 5.33 -13.52 -1.60
C LEU A 109 5.74 -13.63 -3.07
N PHE A 110 5.11 -12.85 -3.95
CA PHE A 110 5.40 -12.92 -5.38
C PHE A 110 5.62 -11.52 -5.97
N PRO A 111 6.58 -11.38 -6.90
CA PRO A 111 6.87 -10.12 -7.53
C PRO A 111 5.80 -9.73 -8.55
N ILE A 112 5.65 -8.43 -8.79
CA ILE A 112 4.87 -7.91 -9.91
C ILE A 112 5.84 -7.50 -11.02
N GLU A 113 5.81 -8.28 -12.11
CA GLU A 113 6.68 -8.09 -13.28
C GLU A 113 5.97 -7.32 -14.41
N ASN A 114 4.63 -7.39 -14.48
CA ASN A 114 3.90 -6.71 -15.54
C ASN A 114 3.88 -5.19 -15.33
N GLU A 115 4.53 -4.44 -16.23
CA GLU A 115 4.66 -2.98 -16.13
C GLU A 115 3.33 -2.22 -16.00
N LYS A 116 2.25 -2.68 -16.65
CA LYS A 116 0.94 -2.02 -16.49
C LYS A 116 0.42 -2.18 -15.07
N VAL A 117 0.58 -3.36 -14.47
CA VAL A 117 0.19 -3.61 -13.08
C VAL A 117 1.08 -2.84 -12.12
N ARG A 118 2.39 -2.78 -12.39
CA ARG A 118 3.35 -2.00 -11.60
C ARG A 118 2.96 -0.53 -11.53
N SER A 119 2.67 0.09 -12.68
CA SER A 119 2.21 1.49 -12.74
C SER A 119 0.89 1.70 -12.00
N ILE A 120 -0.11 0.82 -12.17
CA ILE A 120 -1.37 0.90 -11.40
C ILE A 120 -1.10 0.85 -9.88
N VAL A 121 -0.20 -0.02 -9.43
CA VAL A 121 0.11 -0.14 -8.01
C VAL A 121 0.83 1.11 -7.49
N LEU A 122 1.86 1.57 -8.18
CA LEU A 122 2.73 2.67 -7.72
C LEU A 122 2.09 4.04 -7.87
N ASP A 123 1.57 4.32 -9.06
CA ASP A 123 1.17 5.68 -9.48
C ASP A 123 -0.25 5.99 -9.05
N ASP A 124 -1.08 4.96 -8.86
CA ASP A 124 -2.48 5.12 -8.48
C ASP A 124 -2.76 4.56 -7.08
N LEU A 125 -2.59 3.25 -6.89
CA LEU A 125 -3.09 2.58 -5.70
C LEU A 125 -2.38 3.04 -4.43
N ILE A 126 -1.05 2.96 -4.41
CA ILE A 126 -0.24 3.38 -3.26
C ILE A 126 -0.39 4.88 -3.02
N GLN A 127 -0.35 5.72 -4.06
CA GLN A 127 -0.50 7.18 -3.88
C GLN A 127 -1.81 7.53 -3.19
N LYS A 128 -2.93 6.93 -3.59
CA LYS A 128 -4.24 7.14 -2.94
C LYS A 128 -4.22 6.76 -1.45
N TYR A 129 -3.57 5.65 -1.07
CA TYR A 129 -3.44 5.30 0.36
C TYR A 129 -2.56 6.27 1.14
N LEU A 130 -1.53 6.83 0.50
CA LEU A 130 -0.63 7.80 1.13
C LEU A 130 -1.28 9.19 1.25
N SER A 131 -2.09 9.61 0.29
CA SER A 131 -2.78 10.91 0.29
C SER A 131 -4.13 10.89 1.02
N GLY A 132 -4.76 9.73 1.20
CA GLY A 132 -6.08 9.60 1.83
C GLY A 132 -6.18 10.27 3.20
N ASN A 133 -7.24 11.07 3.41
CA ASN A 133 -7.42 11.90 4.62
C ASN A 133 -8.78 11.71 5.32
N VAL A 134 -9.80 11.15 4.67
CA VAL A 134 -11.16 11.05 5.24
C VAL A 134 -11.31 9.94 6.28
N LYS A 135 -10.80 8.73 5.96
CA LYS A 135 -10.89 7.52 6.80
C LYS A 135 -9.52 7.08 7.33
N THR A 136 -8.57 7.99 7.34
CA THR A 136 -7.19 7.71 7.71
C THR A 136 -6.84 8.28 9.07
N ARG A 137 -6.10 7.49 9.86
CA ARG A 137 -5.46 7.89 11.11
C ARG A 137 -3.95 7.69 11.00
N VAL A 138 -3.17 8.50 11.71
CA VAL A 138 -1.71 8.40 11.77
C VAL A 138 -1.32 8.04 13.19
N LEU A 139 -0.48 7.02 13.34
CA LEU A 139 0.09 6.64 14.63
C LEU A 139 1.13 7.69 15.04
N GLN A 140 0.99 8.20 16.26
CA GLN A 140 1.92 9.14 16.88
C GLN A 140 2.98 8.39 17.71
N ALA A 141 4.05 9.09 18.09
CA ALA A 141 5.15 8.51 18.87
C ALA A 141 4.71 8.02 20.28
N ASP A 142 3.66 8.63 20.84
CA ASP A 142 3.06 8.24 22.11
C ASP A 142 2.14 7.00 22.02
N GLY A 143 1.94 6.47 20.80
CA GLY A 143 1.07 5.33 20.54
C GLY A 143 -0.39 5.69 20.23
N SER A 144 -0.77 6.97 20.30
CA SER A 144 -2.11 7.42 19.96
C SER A 144 -2.34 7.48 18.44
N TYR A 145 -3.59 7.30 18.01
CA TYR A 145 -3.99 7.44 16.61
C TYR A 145 -4.81 8.70 16.40
N VAL A 146 -4.25 9.66 15.68
CA VAL A 146 -4.95 10.91 15.33
C VAL A 146 -5.54 10.83 13.93
N LYS A 147 -6.75 11.34 13.73
CA LYS A 147 -7.34 11.45 12.39
C LYS A 147 -6.52 12.44 11.57
N VAL A 148 -6.25 12.11 10.31
CA VAL A 148 -5.65 13.06 9.37
C VAL A 148 -6.59 14.25 9.24
N LYS A 149 -6.06 15.46 9.49
CA LYS A 149 -6.75 16.70 9.18
C LYS A 149 -6.34 17.11 7.77
N LYS A 150 -7.32 17.45 6.95
CA LYS A 150 -7.05 18.05 5.64
C LYS A 150 -6.63 19.51 5.80
N GLY A 151 -5.78 19.98 4.89
CA GLY A 151 -5.54 21.40 4.68
C GLY A 151 -6.81 22.14 4.23
N LYS A 152 -6.81 23.47 4.29
CA LYS A 152 -7.96 24.29 3.83
C LYS A 152 -8.30 24.06 2.35
N ASP A 153 -7.28 23.82 1.54
CA ASP A 153 -7.39 23.65 0.08
C ASP A 153 -7.17 22.20 -0.37
N GLU A 154 -7.22 21.24 0.54
CA GLU A 154 -7.08 19.82 0.22
C GLU A 154 -8.46 19.16 0.00
N ASP A 155 -8.54 18.37 -1.06
CA ASP A 155 -9.72 17.56 -1.37
C ASP A 155 -9.93 16.44 -0.33
N ASP A 156 -11.19 16.05 -0.17
CA ASP A 156 -11.56 14.90 0.64
C ASP A 156 -11.23 13.60 -0.12
N ILE A 157 -10.15 12.93 0.29
CA ILE A 157 -9.71 11.67 -0.31
C ILE A 157 -10.16 10.52 0.58
N ASN A 158 -11.33 9.97 0.26
CA ASN A 158 -11.79 8.69 0.79
C ASN A 158 -11.40 7.54 -0.15
N VAL A 159 -10.29 6.89 0.17
CA VAL A 159 -9.66 5.84 -0.66
C VAL A 159 -10.64 4.73 -1.05
N GLN A 160 -11.48 4.28 -0.11
CA GLN A 160 -12.40 3.17 -0.37
C GLN A 160 -13.52 3.57 -1.34
N GLU A 161 -14.12 4.76 -1.15
CA GLU A 161 -15.18 5.22 -2.03
C GLU A 161 -14.66 5.48 -3.45
N ILE A 162 -13.47 6.09 -3.59
CA ILE A 162 -12.82 6.29 -4.90
C ILE A 162 -12.68 4.96 -5.66
N PHE A 163 -12.23 3.89 -4.99
CA PHE A 163 -12.10 2.59 -5.65
C PHE A 163 -13.44 1.89 -5.90
N ILE A 164 -14.43 2.05 -5.01
CA ILE A 164 -15.78 1.53 -5.21
C ILE A 164 -16.43 2.19 -6.44
N GLU A 165 -16.36 3.51 -6.55
CA GLU A 165 -16.91 4.28 -7.67
C GLU A 165 -16.22 3.92 -8.98
N ARG A 166 -14.88 3.84 -8.98
CA ARG A 166 -14.12 3.39 -10.15
C ARG A 166 -14.54 1.99 -10.57
N SER A 167 -14.65 1.04 -9.63
CA SER A 167 -15.06 -0.33 -9.93
C SER A 167 -16.47 -0.39 -10.50
N ARG A 168 -17.41 0.42 -10.00
CA ARG A 168 -18.76 0.52 -10.56
C ARG A 168 -18.74 1.04 -12.00
N ALA A 169 -18.01 2.13 -12.25
CA ALA A 169 -17.89 2.70 -13.60
C ALA A 169 -17.28 1.70 -14.60
N GLU A 170 -16.28 0.93 -14.19
CA GLU A 170 -15.68 -0.11 -15.04
C GLU A 170 -16.66 -1.25 -15.36
N LEU A 171 -17.53 -1.63 -14.42
CA LEU A 171 -18.58 -2.62 -14.65
C LEU A 171 -19.62 -2.11 -15.64
N ASP A 172 -20.11 -0.88 -15.47
CA ASP A 172 -21.10 -0.26 -16.38
C ASP A 172 -20.59 -0.22 -17.83
N VAL A 173 -19.31 0.11 -18.03
CA VAL A 173 -18.67 0.12 -19.35
C VAL A 173 -18.59 -1.29 -19.95
N ARG A 174 -18.25 -2.31 -19.13
CA ARG A 174 -18.18 -3.71 -19.57
C ARG A 174 -19.57 -4.22 -19.96
N GLU A 175 -20.60 -3.90 -19.18
CA GLU A 175 -21.97 -4.28 -19.46
C GLU A 175 -22.48 -3.63 -20.76
N LYS A 176 -22.28 -2.32 -20.95
CA LYS A 176 -22.64 -1.62 -22.20
C LYS A 176 -21.94 -2.22 -23.43
N LYS A 177 -20.64 -2.55 -23.33
CA LYS A 177 -19.89 -3.21 -24.41
C LYS A 177 -20.42 -4.62 -24.69
N SER A 178 -20.79 -5.37 -23.66
CA SER A 178 -21.35 -6.72 -23.82
C SER A 178 -22.75 -6.69 -24.45
N GLY A 179 -23.58 -5.72 -24.07
CA GLY A 179 -24.91 -5.47 -24.65
C GLY A 179 -24.83 -5.08 -26.13
N GLN A 180 -23.94 -4.14 -26.48
CA GLN A 180 -23.70 -3.75 -27.88
C GLN A 180 -23.22 -4.93 -28.74
N LYS A 181 -22.30 -5.77 -28.24
CA LYS A 181 -21.86 -6.98 -28.94
C LYS A 181 -23.01 -7.97 -29.19
N LYS A 182 -23.91 -8.17 -28.22
CA LYS A 182 -25.10 -9.03 -28.38
C LYS A 182 -26.07 -8.45 -29.43
N THR A 183 -26.31 -7.14 -29.41
CA THR A 183 -27.20 -6.47 -30.39
C THR A 183 -26.64 -6.52 -31.81
N ILE A 184 -25.32 -6.36 -32.00
CA ILE A 184 -24.66 -6.46 -33.31
C ILE A 184 -24.76 -7.90 -33.85
N SER A 185 -24.50 -8.91 -33.02
CA SER A 185 -24.60 -10.32 -33.40
C SER A 185 -26.02 -10.74 -33.80
N GLN A 186 -27.05 -10.24 -33.10
CA GLN A 186 -28.46 -10.50 -33.43
C GLN A 186 -28.90 -9.82 -34.74
N LYS A 187 -28.39 -8.60 -35.04
CA LYS A 187 -28.69 -7.91 -36.31
C LYS A 187 -28.05 -8.58 -37.52
N GLN A 188 -26.88 -9.20 -37.36
CA GLN A 188 -26.23 -9.97 -38.44
C GLN A 188 -26.97 -11.28 -38.75
N LYS A 189 -27.49 -11.98 -37.74
CA LYS A 189 -28.29 -13.20 -37.92
C LYS A 189 -29.68 -12.98 -38.54
N LYS A 190 -30.24 -11.76 -38.48
CA LYS A 190 -31.54 -11.41 -39.10
C LYS A 190 -31.41 -10.90 -40.54
N LYS A 191 -30.19 -10.74 -41.06
CA LYS A 191 -29.91 -10.27 -42.43
C LYS A 191 -29.41 -11.40 -43.36
N SER A 192 -29.39 -12.64 -42.90
CA SER A 192 -29.23 -13.87 -43.70
C SER A 192 -30.56 -14.61 -43.73
#